data_AF-A0A9Q9FC62-F1
#
_entry.id   AF-A0A9Q9FC62-F1
#
_cell.length_a   1.000
_cell.length_b   1.000
_cell.length_c   1.000
_cell.angle_alpha   90.00
_cell.angle_beta   90.00
_cell.angle_gamma   90.00
#
_symmetry.space_group_name_H-M   'P 1'
#
loop_
_entity.id
_entity.type
_entity.pdbx_description
1 polymer ?
#
loop_
_entity_poly.entity_id
_entity_poly.type
_entity_poly.pdbx_seq_one_letter_code
_entity_poly.pdbx_strand_id
1 'polypeptide(L)'
;MENMEQDMGKKGTCMPYAIDKGGQDAKRECRTNVGINALSKISDNPFDVLSQSLYKKSEVSCKELPSKKSLIEDSIFEELLLKPKAKPKTESRKMPYGIFTSMALVADKEIQVGERRMYKFPFEVETKNDGSQLFEKMYSEYLIAAKSVFKEYKRSNIRFYMKLKNDFLLFDSYLRASSGMKKDLIKNEIEFKEEGTFLIVKGIEVALVFDYIINIPMSPSFSIPFILSENQFENGILFSVRLQKRRAIREGKKILYSYELQGPFWAEDYKELVDLHTRIV
;
A
#
# COMPACT_ATOMS: atom_id res chain seq x y z
N MET A 1 -55.08 -9.02 23.07
CA MET A 1 -56.30 -9.13 22.24
C MET A 1 -56.04 -8.24 21.04
N GLU A 2 -55.46 -8.83 20.00
CA GLU A 2 -56.17 -9.38 18.81
C GLU A 2 -56.65 -8.23 17.90
N ASN A 3 -56.48 -8.21 16.58
CA ASN A 3 -55.85 -9.12 15.61
C ASN A 3 -55.83 -8.40 14.24
N MET A 4 -54.86 -8.79 13.41
CA MET A 4 -54.97 -9.09 11.95
C MET A 4 -55.40 -7.98 10.95
N GLU A 5 -54.53 -7.67 9.96
CA GLU A 5 -54.49 -8.20 8.56
C GLU A 5 -55.60 -7.62 7.68
N GLN A 6 -55.55 -7.42 6.35
CA GLN A 6 -54.65 -7.59 5.20
C GLN A 6 -55.41 -6.94 4.02
N ASP A 7 -54.72 -6.44 2.97
CA ASP A 7 -55.04 -6.56 1.52
C ASP A 7 -54.29 -5.45 0.73
N MET A 8 -53.36 -5.72 -0.19
CA MET A 8 -53.40 -6.38 -1.53
C MET A 8 -53.99 -5.55 -2.67
N GLY A 9 -53.16 -5.32 -3.71
CA GLY A 9 -53.60 -4.90 -5.06
C GLY A 9 -52.49 -4.18 -5.86
N LYS A 10 -51.53 -4.88 -6.49
CA LYS A 10 -51.51 -5.35 -7.91
C LYS A 10 -51.34 -4.25 -9.00
N LYS A 11 -50.21 -4.24 -9.73
CA LYS A 11 -50.07 -4.59 -11.19
C LYS A 11 -48.86 -3.93 -11.90
N GLY A 12 -48.21 -4.74 -12.75
CA GLY A 12 -47.46 -4.32 -13.95
C GLY A 12 -45.98 -4.79 -13.96
N THR A 13 -45.38 -5.37 -14.99
CA THR A 13 -45.79 -5.73 -16.37
C THR A 13 -44.75 -6.72 -16.95
N CYS A 14 -45.15 -7.51 -17.94
CA CYS A 14 -44.36 -8.51 -18.70
C CYS A 14 -43.25 -7.94 -19.61
N MET A 15 -42.22 -8.77 -19.87
CA MET A 15 -41.25 -8.75 -21.00
C MET A 15 -41.93 -9.02 -22.37
N PRO A 16 -41.26 -9.08 -23.56
CA PRO A 16 -40.04 -8.45 -24.13
C PRO A 16 -40.30 -7.82 -25.55
N TYR A 17 -39.29 -7.26 -26.24
CA TYR A 17 -38.95 -7.41 -27.68
C TYR A 17 -38.00 -6.31 -28.21
N ALA A 18 -37.10 -6.73 -29.10
CA ALA A 18 -36.04 -5.99 -29.78
C ALA A 18 -36.50 -5.24 -31.06
N ILE A 19 -35.68 -4.34 -31.60
CA ILE A 19 -35.31 -4.22 -33.03
C ILE A 19 -34.06 -3.30 -33.20
N ASP A 20 -33.08 -3.84 -33.94
CA ASP A 20 -31.86 -3.26 -34.50
C ASP A 20 -32.09 -2.22 -35.62
N LYS A 21 -31.11 -1.31 -35.81
CA LYS A 21 -30.42 -0.92 -37.08
C LYS A 21 -29.13 -0.16 -36.70
N GLY A 22 -27.93 -0.34 -37.24
CA GLY A 22 -27.35 -1.16 -38.32
C GLY A 22 -26.01 -0.54 -38.76
N GLY A 23 -25.05 -1.39 -39.20
CA GLY A 23 -23.77 -1.02 -39.86
C GLY A 23 -22.55 -1.80 -39.32
N GLN A 24 -22.38 -3.10 -39.60
CA GLN A 24 -21.56 -3.71 -40.70
C GLN A 24 -20.08 -3.28 -40.73
N ASP A 25 -19.07 -4.12 -40.93
CA ASP A 25 -18.85 -5.58 -40.87
C ASP A 25 -17.36 -5.80 -41.19
N ALA A 26 -16.70 -6.79 -40.57
CA ALA A 26 -15.67 -7.65 -41.18
C ALA A 26 -15.08 -8.65 -40.15
N LYS A 27 -15.63 -9.87 -40.14
CA LYS A 27 -15.11 -11.07 -39.46
C LYS A 27 -14.01 -11.76 -40.28
N ARG A 28 -13.15 -12.53 -39.61
CA ARG A 28 -12.89 -13.95 -39.97
C ARG A 28 -12.33 -14.77 -38.80
N GLU A 29 -13.03 -15.87 -38.53
CA GLU A 29 -12.80 -16.91 -37.53
C GLU A 29 -11.86 -18.01 -38.06
N CYS A 30 -11.10 -18.67 -37.19
CA CYS A 30 -10.53 -20.00 -37.45
C CYS A 30 -11.12 -21.02 -36.46
N ARG A 31 -11.80 -22.02 -37.03
CA ARG A 31 -12.51 -23.11 -36.35
C ARG A 31 -11.56 -24.16 -35.77
N THR A 32 -11.84 -24.62 -34.56
CA THR A 32 -11.38 -25.89 -33.99
C THR A 32 -12.38 -26.99 -34.33
N ASN A 33 -11.99 -27.96 -35.15
CA ASN A 33 -12.73 -29.21 -35.35
C ASN A 33 -12.19 -30.27 -34.39
N VAL A 34 -12.85 -30.46 -33.25
CA VAL A 34 -12.65 -31.62 -32.37
C VAL A 34 -13.72 -32.65 -32.71
N GLY A 35 -13.35 -33.65 -33.51
CA GLY A 35 -14.14 -34.86 -33.69
C GLY A 35 -13.87 -35.83 -32.55
N ILE A 36 -14.78 -35.92 -31.59
CA ILE A 36 -14.75 -36.94 -30.53
C ILE A 36 -15.41 -38.20 -31.11
N ASN A 37 -14.61 -39.21 -31.47
CA ASN A 37 -15.11 -40.56 -31.68
C ASN A 37 -15.03 -41.31 -30.34
N ALA A 38 -16.17 -41.42 -29.69
CA ALA A 38 -16.40 -42.33 -28.58
C ALA A 38 -16.49 -43.76 -29.12
N LEU A 39 -15.60 -44.65 -28.67
CA LEU A 39 -15.82 -46.09 -28.45
C LEU A 39 -14.48 -46.77 -28.14
N SER A 40 -14.20 -47.06 -26.86
CA SER A 40 -13.44 -48.26 -26.48
C SER A 40 -13.46 -48.48 -24.96
N LYS A 41 -14.27 -49.48 -24.56
CA LYS A 41 -14.17 -50.38 -23.41
C LYS A 41 -13.23 -49.98 -22.26
N ILE A 42 -13.83 -49.71 -21.10
CA ILE A 42 -13.15 -49.60 -19.80
C ILE A 42 -12.62 -51.00 -19.43
N SER A 43 -11.32 -51.09 -19.15
CA SER A 43 -10.65 -52.29 -18.64
C SER A 43 -10.79 -52.32 -17.11
N ASP A 44 -11.26 -53.42 -16.53
CA ASP A 44 -11.47 -53.59 -15.08
C ASP A 44 -10.16 -53.88 -14.30
N ASN A 45 -9.00 -53.59 -14.89
CA ASN A 45 -7.70 -53.77 -14.24
C ASN A 45 -7.17 -52.44 -13.69
N PRO A 46 -6.99 -52.29 -12.36
CA PRO A 46 -6.57 -51.02 -11.75
C PRO A 46 -5.11 -50.63 -12.04
N PHE A 47 -4.31 -51.45 -12.74
CA PHE A 47 -2.93 -51.13 -13.10
C PHE A 47 -2.72 -50.76 -14.58
N ASP A 48 -3.78 -50.67 -15.38
CA ASP A 48 -3.70 -50.35 -16.82
C ASP A 48 -3.57 -48.83 -17.12
N VAL A 49 -3.55 -47.99 -16.09
CA VAL A 49 -3.49 -46.52 -16.22
C VAL A 49 -2.08 -46.02 -16.57
N LEU A 50 -1.03 -46.83 -16.39
CA LEU A 50 0.37 -46.40 -16.57
C LEU A 50 0.99 -46.78 -17.92
N SER A 51 0.28 -47.52 -18.79
CA SER A 51 0.82 -48.05 -20.05
C SER A 51 0.55 -47.16 -21.28
N GLN A 52 -0.26 -46.08 -21.16
CA GLN A 52 -0.68 -45.25 -22.30
C GLN A 52 -0.10 -43.82 -22.35
N SER A 53 1.04 -43.54 -21.70
CA SER A 53 1.71 -42.24 -21.85
C SER A 53 3.21 -42.36 -22.11
N LEU A 54 3.57 -42.96 -23.25
CA LEU A 54 4.92 -42.84 -23.81
C LEU A 54 4.84 -42.35 -25.25
N TYR A 55 5.10 -41.05 -25.39
CA TYR A 55 5.67 -40.38 -26.57
C TYR A 55 5.23 -40.87 -27.96
N LYS A 56 4.04 -40.44 -28.40
CA LYS A 56 3.72 -40.42 -29.83
C LYS A 56 4.36 -39.17 -30.45
N LYS A 57 5.57 -39.31 -31.00
CA LYS A 57 6.20 -38.30 -31.87
C LYS A 57 5.29 -38.08 -33.09
N SER A 58 4.70 -36.90 -33.21
CA SER A 58 4.09 -36.45 -34.47
C SER A 58 5.19 -35.96 -35.40
N GLU A 59 5.51 -36.74 -36.43
CA GLU A 59 6.35 -36.30 -37.55
C GLU A 59 5.56 -35.28 -38.37
N VAL A 60 5.95 -34.01 -38.25
CA VAL A 60 5.44 -32.94 -39.13
C VAL A 60 6.37 -32.85 -40.34
N SER A 61 5.92 -33.38 -41.47
CA SER A 61 6.55 -33.18 -42.77
C SER A 61 6.23 -31.77 -43.28
N CYS A 62 7.18 -30.85 -43.10
CA CYS A 62 7.16 -29.54 -43.73
C CYS A 62 8.08 -29.57 -44.95
N LYS A 63 7.51 -29.39 -46.14
CA LYS A 63 8.26 -29.15 -47.38
C LYS A 63 9.01 -27.82 -47.26
N GLU A 64 10.33 -27.85 -47.38
CA GLU A 64 11.18 -26.67 -47.38
C GLU A 64 10.95 -25.83 -48.63
N LEU A 65 10.55 -24.58 -48.44
CA LEU A 65 10.69 -23.52 -49.44
C LEU A 65 12.03 -22.81 -49.21
N PRO A 66 12.81 -22.50 -50.26
CA PRO A 66 14.13 -21.91 -50.10
C PRO A 66 14.00 -20.49 -49.54
N SER A 67 14.36 -20.31 -48.28
CA SER A 67 14.45 -18.99 -47.66
C SER A 67 15.73 -18.32 -48.15
N LYS A 68 15.59 -17.15 -48.77
CA LYS A 68 16.71 -16.23 -48.96
C LYS A 68 17.21 -15.86 -47.55
N LYS A 69 18.39 -16.37 -47.18
CA LYS A 69 19.09 -15.92 -45.97
C LYS A 69 19.42 -14.44 -46.14
N SER A 70 18.63 -13.56 -45.56
CA SER A 70 19.09 -12.21 -45.25
C SER A 70 20.15 -12.37 -44.16
N LEU A 71 21.42 -12.32 -44.54
CA LEU A 71 22.51 -12.11 -43.61
C LEU A 71 22.28 -10.72 -43.00
N ILE A 72 21.76 -10.71 -41.78
CA ILE A 72 21.82 -9.52 -40.94
C ILE A 72 23.30 -9.38 -40.58
N GLU A 73 23.93 -8.28 -40.97
CA GLU A 73 25.30 -7.98 -40.57
C GLU A 73 25.36 -7.86 -39.05
N ASP A 74 26.37 -8.50 -38.43
CA ASP A 74 26.54 -8.54 -36.98
C ASP A 74 26.60 -7.12 -36.37
N SER A 75 27.05 -6.12 -37.13
CA SER A 75 27.03 -4.70 -36.75
C SER A 75 25.62 -4.15 -36.48
N ILE A 76 24.62 -4.57 -37.25
CA ILE A 76 23.21 -4.17 -37.08
C ILE A 76 22.59 -4.89 -35.88
N PHE A 77 23.00 -6.14 -35.64
CA PHE A 77 22.58 -6.89 -34.46
C PHE A 77 23.16 -6.30 -33.17
N GLU A 78 24.42 -5.88 -33.19
CA GLU A 78 25.07 -5.19 -32.05
C GLU A 78 24.41 -3.84 -31.76
N GLU A 79 24.03 -3.05 -32.78
CA GLU A 79 23.29 -1.80 -32.59
C GLU A 79 21.87 -2.01 -32.03
N LEU A 80 21.20 -3.11 -32.38
CA LEU A 80 19.88 -3.46 -31.82
C LEU A 80 19.95 -3.96 -30.37
N LEU A 81 21.08 -4.53 -29.95
CA LEU A 81 21.33 -4.95 -28.56
C LEU A 81 21.74 -3.79 -27.66
N LEU A 82 22.33 -2.75 -28.22
CA LEU A 82 22.65 -1.51 -27.53
C LEU A 82 21.38 -0.66 -27.37
N LYS A 83 20.50 -1.08 -26.45
CA LYS A 83 19.44 -0.20 -25.95
C LYS A 83 20.09 1.13 -25.57
N PRO A 84 19.70 2.28 -26.16
CA PRO A 84 20.24 3.56 -25.75
C PRO A 84 19.99 3.66 -24.25
N LYS A 85 21.08 3.80 -23.48
CA LYS A 85 20.98 4.07 -22.04
C LYS A 85 20.25 5.39 -21.92
N ALA A 86 18.93 5.31 -21.81
CA ALA A 86 18.11 6.43 -21.44
C ALA A 86 18.75 6.95 -20.15
N LYS A 87 19.29 8.17 -20.20
CA LYS A 87 19.75 8.85 -18.99
C LYS A 87 18.58 8.71 -18.02
N PRO A 88 18.76 8.07 -16.86
CA PRO A 88 17.67 7.95 -15.92
C PRO A 88 17.18 9.38 -15.69
N LYS A 89 15.92 9.65 -16.05
CA LYS A 89 15.28 10.87 -15.60
C LYS A 89 15.44 10.83 -14.09
N THR A 90 16.16 11.79 -13.54
CA THR A 90 16.26 11.96 -12.10
C THR A 90 14.87 12.38 -11.63
N GLU A 91 13.95 11.41 -11.55
CA GLU A 91 12.74 11.58 -10.77
C GLU A 91 13.24 11.82 -9.36
N SER A 92 13.03 13.04 -8.85
CA SER A 92 13.22 13.34 -7.44
C SER A 92 12.49 12.25 -6.67
N ARG A 93 13.23 11.37 -5.99
CA ARG A 93 12.64 10.30 -5.18
C ARG A 93 11.79 10.98 -4.12
N LYS A 94 10.46 10.97 -4.32
CA LYS A 94 9.53 11.50 -3.31
C LYS A 94 9.65 10.59 -2.10
N MET A 95 10.10 11.14 -0.98
CA MET A 95 10.13 10.39 0.27
C MET A 95 8.69 9.98 0.61
N PRO A 96 8.46 8.72 1.02
CA PRO A 96 7.13 8.28 1.36
C PRO A 96 6.60 9.04 2.59
N TYR A 97 5.32 9.36 2.60
CA TYR A 97 4.66 10.06 3.71
C TYR A 97 4.22 9.06 4.77
N GLY A 98 4.65 9.25 6.01
CA GLY A 98 4.21 8.41 7.13
C GLY A 98 5.22 8.27 8.25
N ILE A 99 4.84 7.43 9.21
CA ILE A 99 5.69 7.03 10.35
C ILE A 99 6.39 5.72 10.01
N PHE A 100 7.72 5.73 10.04
CA PHE A 100 8.58 4.57 9.77
C PHE A 100 9.30 4.15 11.03
N THR A 101 9.55 2.86 11.20
CA THR A 101 10.28 2.31 12.36
C THR A 101 11.78 2.14 12.10
N SER A 102 12.16 2.01 10.83
CA SER A 102 13.55 1.98 10.40
C SER A 102 13.70 2.50 8.98
N MET A 103 14.91 2.95 8.64
CA MET A 103 15.30 3.30 7.28
C MET A 103 16.77 2.99 7.05
N ALA A 104 17.05 2.19 6.02
CA ALA A 104 18.41 1.94 5.57
C ALA A 104 18.90 3.13 4.72
N LEU A 105 20.11 3.59 5.04
CA LEU A 105 20.78 4.67 4.34
C LEU A 105 22.13 4.18 3.82
N VAL A 106 22.49 4.62 2.62
CA VAL A 106 23.80 4.37 2.02
C VAL A 106 24.32 5.70 1.49
N ALA A 107 25.51 6.09 1.91
CA ALA A 107 26.12 7.36 1.53
C ALA A 107 27.58 7.18 1.14
N ASP A 108 28.06 8.08 0.28
CA ASP A 108 29.45 8.17 -0.13
C ASP A 108 30.33 8.86 0.91
N LYS A 109 29.72 9.64 1.80
CA LYS A 109 30.37 10.35 2.91
C LYS A 109 29.79 9.92 4.26
N GLU A 110 30.58 10.11 5.30
CA GLU A 110 30.12 9.88 6.66
C GLU A 110 29.02 10.88 7.04
N ILE A 111 27.86 10.36 7.42
CA ILE A 111 26.74 11.15 7.90
C ILE A 111 26.92 11.38 9.39
N GLN A 112 26.87 12.64 9.82
CA GLN A 112 26.76 13.00 11.23
C GLN A 112 25.37 13.59 11.49
N VAL A 113 24.52 12.82 12.16
CA VAL A 113 23.18 13.26 12.58
C VAL A 113 23.10 13.04 14.08
N GLY A 114 22.66 14.09 14.79
CA GLY A 114 22.43 14.03 16.22
C GLY A 114 21.27 13.10 16.58
N GLU A 115 21.33 12.50 17.77
CA GLU A 115 20.21 11.77 18.35
C GLU A 115 19.01 12.72 18.54
N ARG A 116 17.84 12.36 18.00
CA ARG A 116 16.61 13.15 18.16
C ARG A 116 15.69 12.47 19.17
N ARG A 117 15.36 13.19 20.24
CA ARG A 117 14.41 12.74 21.25
C ARG A 117 12.98 12.93 20.77
N MET A 118 12.16 11.93 21.01
CA MET A 118 10.74 11.93 20.66
C MET A 118 9.94 11.16 21.72
N TYR A 119 8.64 11.40 21.76
CA TYR A 119 7.69 10.75 22.65
C TYR A 119 6.66 9.98 21.82
N LYS A 120 6.32 8.77 22.25
CA LYS A 120 5.37 7.91 21.55
C LYS A 120 4.36 7.23 22.46
N PHE A 121 3.20 6.89 21.91
CA PHE A 121 2.23 6.01 22.55
C PHE A 121 1.39 5.28 21.51
N PRO A 122 1.07 3.98 21.64
CA PRO A 122 1.59 3.04 22.64
C PRO A 122 3.07 2.66 22.35
N PHE A 123 3.57 1.62 23.02
CA PHE A 123 4.95 1.17 22.83
C PHE A 123 5.20 0.66 21.40
N GLU A 124 4.28 -0.13 20.84
CA GLU A 124 4.35 -0.61 19.47
C GLU A 124 3.48 0.23 18.53
N VAL A 125 3.88 0.31 17.26
CA VAL A 125 3.12 1.07 16.25
C VAL A 125 1.79 0.39 15.90
N GLU A 126 1.67 -0.92 16.12
CA GLU A 126 0.50 -1.73 15.78
C GLU A 126 0.00 -2.54 16.97
N THR A 127 -0.55 -1.87 17.99
CA THR A 127 -1.22 -2.55 19.10
C THR A 127 -2.65 -2.89 18.71
N LYS A 128 -2.93 -4.18 18.44
CA LYS A 128 -4.24 -4.68 18.02
C LYS A 128 -5.08 -5.13 19.22
N ASN A 129 -6.39 -5.02 19.08
CA ASN A 129 -7.36 -5.50 20.06
C ASN A 129 -7.33 -7.03 20.12
N ASP A 130 -6.87 -7.57 21.25
CA ASP A 130 -6.85 -9.00 21.55
C ASP A 130 -8.01 -9.41 22.49
N GLY A 131 -8.90 -8.47 22.84
CA GLY A 131 -10.00 -8.68 23.77
C GLY A 131 -9.56 -8.84 25.24
N SER A 132 -8.30 -8.55 25.55
CA SER A 132 -7.78 -8.68 26.91
C SER A 132 -8.10 -7.45 27.78
N GLN A 133 -8.18 -7.65 29.09
CA GLN A 133 -8.26 -6.54 30.06
C GLN A 133 -7.03 -5.62 29.99
N LEU A 134 -5.88 -6.14 29.57
CA LEU A 134 -4.68 -5.33 29.38
C LEU A 134 -4.87 -4.35 28.22
N PHE A 135 -5.49 -4.80 27.13
CA PHE A 135 -5.82 -3.95 26.00
C PHE A 135 -6.79 -2.84 26.41
N GLU A 136 -7.85 -3.15 27.16
CA GLU A 136 -8.82 -2.16 27.65
C GLU A 136 -8.15 -1.09 28.54
N LYS A 137 -7.25 -1.51 29.43
CA LYS A 137 -6.43 -0.59 30.23
C LYS A 137 -5.54 0.27 29.35
N MET A 138 -4.84 -0.33 28.38
CA MET A 138 -3.97 0.41 27.47
C MET A 138 -4.75 1.41 26.61
N TYR A 139 -5.96 1.07 26.19
CA TYR A 139 -6.85 1.98 25.47
C TYR A 139 -7.31 3.15 26.36
N SER A 140 -7.57 2.90 27.64
CA SER A 140 -7.88 3.97 28.60
C SER A 140 -6.71 4.95 28.75
N GLU A 141 -5.48 4.44 28.86
CA GLU A 141 -4.26 5.26 28.89
C GLU A 141 -4.01 6.00 27.57
N TYR A 142 -4.36 5.38 26.43
CA TYR A 142 -4.34 6.03 25.12
C TYR A 142 -5.26 7.25 25.09
N LEU A 143 -6.48 7.16 25.63
CA LEU A 143 -7.41 8.29 25.62
C LEU A 143 -6.86 9.48 26.42
N ILE A 144 -6.15 9.22 27.52
CA ILE A 144 -5.44 10.24 28.30
C ILE A 144 -4.32 10.86 27.45
N ALA A 145 -3.47 10.02 26.84
CA ALA A 145 -2.36 10.46 25.98
C ALA A 145 -2.84 11.31 24.79
N ALA A 146 -3.88 10.85 24.09
CA ALA A 146 -4.49 11.52 22.94
C ALA A 146 -5.05 12.90 23.32
N LYS A 147 -5.78 12.98 24.43
CA LYS A 147 -6.30 14.25 24.94
C LYS A 147 -5.18 15.20 25.36
N SER A 148 -4.14 14.68 26.00
CA SER A 148 -2.97 15.45 26.43
C SER A 148 -2.23 16.06 25.23
N VAL A 149 -1.88 15.25 24.23
CA VAL A 149 -1.16 15.75 23.03
C VAL A 149 -2.01 16.74 22.23
N PHE A 150 -3.33 16.49 22.11
CA PHE A 150 -4.23 17.40 21.40
C PHE A 150 -4.45 18.71 22.15
N LYS A 151 -4.46 18.69 23.48
CA LYS A 151 -4.52 19.90 24.31
C LYS A 151 -3.27 20.76 24.09
N GLU A 152 -2.08 20.16 24.05
CA GLU A 152 -0.83 20.89 23.77
C GLU A 152 -0.79 21.45 22.34
N TYR A 153 -1.29 20.69 21.37
CA TYR A 153 -1.51 21.17 20.01
C TYR A 153 -2.41 22.42 19.98
N LYS A 154 -3.58 22.38 20.63
CA LYS A 154 -4.52 23.51 20.64
C LYS A 154 -3.99 24.72 21.41
N ARG A 155 -3.23 24.51 22.48
CA ARG A 155 -2.71 25.57 23.36
C ARG A 155 -1.47 26.26 22.78
N SER A 156 -0.55 25.48 22.26
CA SER A 156 0.82 25.92 21.96
C SER A 156 1.22 25.69 20.50
N ASN A 157 0.30 25.22 19.66
CA ASN A 157 0.57 24.80 18.27
C ASN A 157 1.73 23.80 18.16
N ILE A 158 1.86 22.93 19.17
CA ILE A 158 2.85 21.86 19.19
C ILE A 158 2.39 20.77 18.22
N ARG A 159 3.17 20.55 17.17
CA ARG A 159 2.87 19.54 16.16
C ARG A 159 2.98 18.13 16.73
N PHE A 160 2.12 17.24 16.24
CA PHE A 160 2.24 15.81 16.49
C PHE A 160 1.72 15.00 15.30
N TYR A 161 2.14 13.74 15.26
CA TYR A 161 1.81 12.78 14.21
C TYR A 161 0.98 11.66 14.81
N MET A 162 0.07 11.11 14.01
CA MET A 162 -0.73 9.96 14.39
C MET A 162 -0.82 8.95 13.23
N LYS A 163 -0.63 7.66 13.52
CA LYS A 163 -1.01 6.58 12.61
C LYS A 163 -2.34 5.99 13.09
N LEU A 164 -3.33 6.03 12.21
CA LEU A 164 -4.64 5.44 12.41
C LEU A 164 -4.86 4.36 11.35
N LYS A 165 -4.83 3.08 11.74
CA LYS A 165 -4.84 1.94 10.80
C LYS A 165 -3.71 2.08 9.76
N ASN A 166 -4.04 2.30 8.49
CA ASN A 166 -3.10 2.48 7.38
C ASN A 166 -2.92 3.94 6.98
N ASP A 167 -3.57 4.87 7.68
CA ASP A 167 -3.56 6.29 7.39
C ASP A 167 -2.69 7.06 8.37
N PHE A 168 -2.10 8.14 7.88
CA PHE A 168 -1.25 9.02 8.67
C PHE A 168 -1.85 10.41 8.75
N LEU A 169 -1.81 10.98 9.95
CA LEU A 169 -2.32 12.29 10.28
C LEU A 169 -1.19 13.13 10.85
N LEU A 170 -1.04 14.35 10.36
CA LEU A 170 -0.12 15.35 10.87
C LEU A 170 -0.91 16.55 11.34
N PHE A 171 -0.94 16.73 12.65
CA PHE A 171 -1.52 17.88 13.33
C PHE A 171 -0.45 18.96 13.46
N ASP A 172 -0.58 20.00 12.64
CA ASP A 172 0.27 21.20 12.62
C ASP A 172 -0.66 22.42 12.45
N SER A 173 -0.20 23.53 11.85
CA SER A 173 -1.05 24.69 11.52
C SER A 173 -2.42 24.34 10.90
N TYR A 174 -2.48 23.23 10.16
CA TYR A 174 -3.70 22.54 9.75
C TYR A 174 -3.45 21.02 9.83
N LEU A 175 -4.52 20.24 9.78
CA LEU A 175 -4.42 18.79 9.74
C LEU A 175 -4.17 18.32 8.30
N ARG A 176 -3.07 17.60 8.08
CA ARG A 176 -2.78 16.85 6.85
C ARG A 176 -3.06 15.37 7.08
N ALA A 177 -3.96 14.77 6.30
CA ALA A 177 -4.28 13.36 6.38
C ALA A 177 -4.01 12.64 5.07
N SER A 178 -3.67 11.35 5.14
CA SER A 178 -3.63 10.45 3.98
C SER A 178 -5.01 10.32 3.32
N SER A 179 -5.02 10.07 2.01
CA SER A 179 -6.26 9.95 1.22
C SER A 179 -7.21 8.82 1.67
N GLY A 180 -6.73 7.82 2.42
CA GLY A 180 -7.58 6.73 2.92
C GLY A 180 -8.64 7.20 3.92
N MET A 181 -8.39 8.30 4.62
CA MET A 181 -9.35 8.95 5.54
C MET A 181 -10.57 9.54 4.84
N LYS A 182 -10.55 9.72 3.51
CA LYS A 182 -11.59 10.44 2.76
C LYS A 182 -12.99 9.91 3.05
N LYS A 183 -13.16 8.59 3.07
CA LYS A 183 -14.47 7.96 3.33
C LYS A 183 -14.96 8.24 4.74
N ASP A 184 -14.07 8.18 5.72
CA ASP A 184 -14.39 8.46 7.11
C ASP A 184 -14.72 9.94 7.32
N LEU A 185 -13.98 10.87 6.71
CA LEU A 185 -14.28 12.30 6.78
C LEU A 185 -15.66 12.63 6.18
N ILE A 186 -15.96 12.12 4.99
CA ILE A 186 -17.27 12.33 4.33
C ILE A 186 -18.40 11.75 5.19
N LYS A 187 -18.21 10.55 5.75
CA LYS A 187 -19.23 9.88 6.57
C LYS A 187 -19.57 10.66 7.85
N ASN A 188 -18.61 11.39 8.40
CA ASN A 188 -18.79 12.20 9.60
C ASN A 188 -19.05 13.69 9.27
N GLU A 189 -19.37 14.01 8.01
CA GLU A 189 -19.67 15.37 7.55
C GLU A 189 -18.55 16.39 7.84
N ILE A 190 -17.29 15.94 7.82
CA ILE A 190 -16.12 16.78 8.08
C ILE A 190 -15.64 17.40 6.77
N GLU A 191 -15.50 18.73 6.73
CA GLU A 191 -15.04 19.43 5.55
C GLU A 191 -13.51 19.32 5.36
N PHE A 192 -13.08 19.04 4.12
CA PHE A 192 -11.67 18.97 3.76
C PHE A 192 -11.43 19.43 2.32
N LYS A 193 -10.18 19.79 2.01
CA LYS A 193 -9.70 20.06 0.65
C LYS A 193 -8.73 18.98 0.21
N GLU A 194 -8.80 18.59 -1.06
CA GLU A 194 -7.85 17.66 -1.65
C GLU A 194 -6.66 18.41 -2.25
N GLU A 195 -5.46 18.10 -1.78
CA GLU A 195 -4.20 18.65 -2.30
C GLU A 195 -3.27 17.49 -2.65
N GLY A 196 -3.25 17.10 -3.92
CA GLY A 196 -2.46 15.96 -4.41
C GLY A 196 -2.93 14.64 -3.78
N THR A 197 -2.07 14.01 -2.99
CA THR A 197 -2.36 12.76 -2.28
C THR A 197 -2.85 12.98 -0.84
N PHE A 198 -3.06 14.23 -0.44
CA PHE A 198 -3.39 14.61 0.93
C PHE A 198 -4.77 15.25 1.04
N LEU A 199 -5.39 15.05 2.20
CA LEU A 199 -6.60 15.73 2.63
C LEU A 199 -6.20 16.79 3.65
N ILE A 200 -6.62 18.03 3.39
CA ILE A 200 -6.30 19.20 4.19
C ILE A 200 -7.55 19.62 4.95
N VAL A 201 -7.49 19.52 6.28
CA VAL A 201 -8.58 19.86 7.19
C VAL A 201 -8.15 21.09 8.01
N LYS A 202 -9.01 22.11 8.08
CA LYS A 202 -8.67 23.41 8.69
C LYS A 202 -9.73 23.85 9.70
N GLY A 203 -9.33 24.70 10.65
CA GLY A 203 -10.27 25.36 11.57
C GLY A 203 -10.92 24.37 12.55
N ILE A 204 -12.25 24.47 12.71
CA ILE A 204 -13.01 23.66 13.66
C ILE A 204 -13.07 22.17 13.28
N GLU A 205 -13.00 21.89 11.97
CA GLU A 205 -12.99 20.53 11.43
C GLU A 205 -11.86 19.66 12.01
N VAL A 206 -10.73 20.26 12.37
CA VAL A 206 -9.62 19.54 13.02
C VAL A 206 -10.06 18.93 14.36
N ALA A 207 -10.91 19.64 15.11
CA ALA A 207 -11.46 19.13 16.37
C ALA A 207 -12.50 18.03 16.12
N LEU A 208 -13.29 18.12 15.05
CA LEU A 208 -14.22 17.06 14.65
C LEU A 208 -13.48 15.78 14.24
N VAL A 209 -12.36 15.90 13.54
CA VAL A 209 -11.51 14.73 13.24
C VAL A 209 -10.99 14.09 14.52
N PHE A 210 -10.50 14.90 15.46
CA PHE A 210 -10.02 14.37 16.73
C PHE A 210 -11.14 13.69 17.52
N ASP A 211 -12.34 14.29 17.57
CA ASP A 211 -13.52 13.71 18.21
C ASP A 211 -13.92 12.37 17.56
N TYR A 212 -13.96 12.32 16.23
CA TYR A 212 -14.17 11.08 15.49
C TYR A 212 -13.16 10.00 15.91
N ILE A 213 -11.87 10.32 15.97
CA ILE A 213 -10.80 9.35 16.28
C ILE A 213 -10.95 8.76 17.68
N ILE A 214 -11.24 9.58 18.69
CA ILE A 214 -11.37 9.10 20.07
C ILE A 214 -12.66 8.30 20.28
N ASN A 215 -13.67 8.52 19.43
CA ASN A 215 -14.99 7.86 19.50
C ASN A 215 -15.13 6.68 18.52
N ILE A 216 -14.05 6.22 17.87
CA ILE A 216 -14.09 5.03 17.03
C ILE A 216 -14.50 3.81 17.89
N PRO A 217 -15.55 3.07 17.52
CA PRO A 217 -15.97 1.90 18.28
C PRO A 217 -14.90 0.81 18.24
N MET A 218 -14.62 0.22 19.41
CA MET A 218 -13.67 -0.89 19.55
C MET A 218 -14.23 -2.15 18.90
N SER A 219 -13.79 -2.45 17.68
CA SER A 219 -14.02 -3.73 17.00
C SER A 219 -12.89 -4.74 17.29
N PRO A 220 -13.06 -6.03 16.95
CA PRO A 220 -11.96 -7.01 17.04
C PRO A 220 -10.76 -6.67 16.13
N SER A 221 -10.98 -5.91 15.06
CA SER A 221 -9.93 -5.42 14.16
C SER A 221 -9.37 -4.05 14.56
N PHE A 222 -9.83 -3.50 15.67
CA PHE A 222 -9.39 -2.20 16.15
C PHE A 222 -7.92 -2.25 16.56
N SER A 223 -7.20 -1.19 16.26
CA SER A 223 -5.82 -1.00 16.71
C SER A 223 -5.73 0.38 17.33
N ILE A 224 -5.08 0.46 18.48
CA ILE A 224 -4.87 1.72 19.19
C ILE A 224 -4.07 2.65 18.25
N PRO A 225 -4.56 3.87 17.96
CA PRO A 225 -3.83 4.81 17.13
C PRO A 225 -2.47 5.16 17.75
N PHE A 226 -1.43 5.14 16.93
CA PHE A 226 -0.08 5.44 17.39
C PHE A 226 0.18 6.93 17.30
N ILE A 227 0.57 7.55 18.41
CA ILE A 227 0.91 8.96 18.55
C ILE A 227 2.43 9.10 18.57
N LEU A 228 2.95 10.09 17.86
CA LEU A 228 4.35 10.48 17.86
C LEU A 228 4.46 12.00 18.00
N SER A 229 5.28 12.48 18.92
CA SER A 229 5.52 13.92 19.13
C SER A 229 6.97 14.18 19.49
N GLU A 230 7.46 15.38 19.21
CA GLU A 230 8.77 15.85 19.70
C GLU A 230 8.69 16.34 21.15
N ASN A 231 7.49 16.70 21.59
CA ASN A 231 7.23 17.23 22.91
C ASN A 231 6.63 16.15 23.82
N GLN A 232 6.89 16.28 25.11
CA GLN A 232 6.32 15.41 26.12
C GLN A 232 4.80 15.59 26.19
N PHE A 233 4.09 14.48 26.36
CA PHE A 233 2.66 14.43 26.67
C PHE A 233 2.40 13.34 27.72
N GLU A 234 1.23 13.36 28.37
CA GLU A 234 0.87 12.38 29.39
C GLU A 234 0.90 10.95 28.83
N ASN A 235 1.42 10.01 29.61
CA ASN A 235 1.67 8.62 29.22
C ASN A 235 2.62 8.43 28.02
N GLY A 236 3.14 9.51 27.42
CA GLY A 236 4.11 9.42 26.33
C GLY A 236 5.43 8.80 26.77
N ILE A 237 5.88 7.79 26.04
CA ILE A 237 7.14 7.09 26.29
C ILE A 237 8.25 7.82 25.54
N LEU A 238 9.24 8.33 26.29
CA LEU A 238 10.45 8.92 25.71
C LEU A 238 11.26 7.82 24.99
N PHE A 239 11.65 8.10 23.77
CA PHE A 239 12.62 7.32 23.03
C PHE A 239 13.54 8.25 22.23
N SER A 240 14.53 7.66 21.58
CA SER A 240 15.46 8.43 20.77
C SER A 240 15.66 7.76 19.43
N VAL A 241 15.45 8.54 18.36
CA VAL A 241 15.76 8.12 17.00
C VAL A 241 17.27 8.18 16.84
N ARG A 242 17.87 7.04 16.50
CA ARG A 242 19.34 6.88 16.44
C ARG A 242 19.77 6.46 15.07
N LEU A 243 20.83 7.10 14.57
CA LEU A 243 21.53 6.66 13.38
C LEU A 243 22.61 5.64 13.77
N GLN A 244 22.40 4.37 13.45
CA GLN A 244 23.38 3.32 13.71
C GLN A 244 24.25 3.09 12.48
N LYS A 245 25.58 3.20 12.65
CA LYS A 245 26.54 2.85 11.60
C LYS A 245 26.55 1.33 11.42
N ARG A 246 26.24 0.87 10.21
CA ARG A 246 26.33 -0.52 9.79
C ARG A 246 27.69 -0.76 9.11
N ARG A 247 27.90 -1.97 8.59
CA ARG A 247 29.14 -2.33 7.88
C ARG A 247 29.23 -1.55 6.56
N ALA A 248 30.41 -1.03 6.25
CA ALA A 248 30.65 -0.38 4.97
C ALA A 248 30.45 -1.39 3.82
N ILE A 249 29.84 -0.93 2.74
CA ILE A 249 29.54 -1.73 1.54
C ILE A 249 30.54 -1.34 0.46
N ARG A 250 31.14 -2.33 -0.19
CA ARG A 250 32.04 -2.08 -1.32
C ARG A 250 31.26 -2.25 -2.63
N GLU A 251 31.01 -1.14 -3.32
CA GLU A 251 30.48 -1.15 -4.68
C GLU A 251 31.62 -0.84 -5.67
N GLY A 252 32.24 -1.89 -6.21
CA GLY A 252 33.37 -1.78 -7.13
C GLY A 252 34.60 -1.12 -6.49
N LYS A 253 34.97 0.06 -7.00
CA LYS A 253 36.10 0.87 -6.49
C LYS A 253 35.70 1.84 -5.36
N LYS A 254 34.41 1.98 -5.05
CA LYS A 254 33.91 2.91 -4.03
C LYS A 254 33.57 2.16 -2.73
N ILE A 255 33.95 2.74 -1.60
CA ILE A 255 33.50 2.32 -0.28
C ILE A 255 32.33 3.22 0.08
N LEU A 256 31.18 2.62 0.37
CA LEU A 256 29.97 3.30 0.80
C LEU A 256 29.77 3.05 2.29
N TYR A 257 29.38 4.09 3.01
CA TYR A 257 28.99 4.01 4.40
C TYR A 257 27.52 3.60 4.47
N SER A 258 27.23 2.52 5.20
CA SER A 258 25.87 2.07 5.45
C SER A 258 25.45 2.51 6.85
N TYR A 259 24.25 3.05 6.96
CA TYR A 259 23.62 3.42 8.21
C TYR A 259 22.19 2.87 8.27
N GLU A 260 21.67 2.77 9.47
CA GLU A 260 20.26 2.48 9.72
C GLU A 260 19.72 3.49 10.72
N LEU A 261 18.74 4.27 10.30
CA LEU A 261 17.97 5.11 11.19
C LEU A 261 16.97 4.23 11.92
N GLN A 262 17.04 4.16 13.24
CA GLN A 262 16.20 3.29 14.07
C GLN A 262 15.29 4.09 15.00
N GLY A 263 14.04 3.62 15.11
CA GLY A 263 13.00 4.21 15.96
C GLY A 263 11.84 4.72 15.11
N PRO A 264 10.63 4.91 15.69
CA PRO A 264 9.55 5.55 14.97
C PRO A 264 9.93 7.00 14.63
N PHE A 265 9.88 7.39 13.37
CA PHE A 265 10.11 8.76 12.95
C PHE A 265 9.17 9.16 11.82
N TRP A 266 8.89 10.46 11.73
CA TRP A 266 8.19 11.03 10.60
C TRP A 266 9.14 11.16 9.41
N ALA A 267 8.78 10.61 8.26
CA ALA A 267 9.68 10.59 7.10
C ALA A 267 10.16 11.99 6.68
N GLU A 268 9.25 12.96 6.51
CA GLU A 268 9.61 14.29 6.01
C GLU A 268 10.63 15.02 6.89
N ASP A 269 10.70 14.68 8.18
CA ASP A 269 11.67 15.24 9.13
C ASP A 269 13.13 14.83 8.81
N TYR A 270 13.33 13.80 7.99
CA TYR A 270 14.64 13.25 7.61
C TYR A 270 14.88 13.28 6.09
N LYS A 271 14.12 14.10 5.35
CA LYS A 271 14.24 14.23 3.89
C LYS A 271 15.66 14.55 3.42
N GLU A 272 16.41 15.34 4.19
CA GLU A 272 17.79 15.73 3.88
C GLU A 272 18.74 14.52 3.83
N LEU A 273 18.41 13.44 4.57
CA LEU A 273 19.17 12.19 4.53
C LEU A 273 18.86 11.33 3.30
N VAL A 274 17.71 11.53 2.65
CA VAL A 274 17.36 10.83 1.40
C VAL A 274 18.13 11.41 0.22
N ASP A 275 18.33 12.72 0.23
CA ASP A 275 18.97 13.45 -0.88
C ASP A 275 20.48 13.12 -1.02
N LEU A 276 21.10 12.52 0.00
CA LEU A 276 22.52 12.12 0.03
C LEU A 276 22.87 10.84 -0.77
N HIS A 277 22.23 10.59 -1.91
CA HIS A 277 22.41 9.39 -2.77
C HIS A 277 22.00 8.07 -2.12
N THR A 278 20.84 8.10 -1.48
CA THR A 278 20.33 7.01 -0.66
C THR A 278 19.52 6.01 -1.50
N ARG A 279 19.90 4.73 -1.52
CA ARG A 279 18.93 3.65 -1.78
C ARG A 279 18.16 3.39 -0.48
N ILE A 280 16.86 3.70 -0.48
CA ILE A 280 15.93 3.19 0.54
C ILE A 280 15.75 1.71 0.22
N VAL A 281 16.14 0.83 1.13
CA VAL A 281 15.89 -0.62 1.08
C VAL A 281 14.73 -0.93 2.01
#